data_AF-A0A0D0CA87-F1
#
_entry.id   AF-A0A0D0CA87-F1
#
_cell.length_a   1.000
_cell.length_b   1.000
_cell.length_c   1.000
_cell.angle_alpha   90.00
_cell.angle_beta   90.00
_cell.angle_gamma   90.00
#
_symmetry.space_group_name_H-M   'P 1'
#
loop_
_entity.id
_entity.type
_entity.pdbx_description
1 polymer ?
#
loop_
_entity_poly.entity_id
_entity_poly.type
_entity_poly.pdbx_seq_one_letter_code
_entity_poly.pdbx_strand_id
1 'polypeptide(L)'
;MVPSDADHLECNKQLPMGCDRCRVSAPPICCNIDNPTKFTEFTSNLSKPPATPPRSRIPKYGRTQHDHTLLDALDGWREQTTATIYGWHHLNDMGPSIMMCNATIECIIDCAHHCMITSVPELKRETGWFDADQFGGEIIALIQSHTAPLPTSFVSTPLRLTASGTVNTALPSLFNTAPASPCPLPNTSAPKRKNRCGACGEEGHNGTFYFTSFLMTA
;
A
#
# COMPACT_ATOMS: atom_id res chain seq x y z
N MET A 1 -0.02 -2.67 39.91
CA MET A 1 -1.12 -2.39 40.85
C MET A 1 -2.18 -3.45 40.56
N VAL A 2 -2.22 -4.50 41.38
CA VAL A 2 -3.19 -5.60 41.22
C VAL A 2 -4.52 -5.05 41.74
N PRO A 3 -5.61 -5.03 40.94
CA PRO A 3 -6.92 -4.64 41.45
C PRO A 3 -7.25 -5.55 42.62
N SER A 4 -7.58 -4.97 43.77
CA SER A 4 -8.01 -5.78 44.91
C SER A 4 -9.38 -6.35 44.54
N ASP A 5 -9.54 -7.66 44.69
CA ASP A 5 -10.71 -8.43 44.22
C ASP A 5 -12.05 -7.95 44.83
N ALA A 6 -12.01 -7.02 45.79
CA ALA A 6 -13.15 -6.46 46.52
C ALA A 6 -13.59 -5.05 46.08
N ASP A 7 -12.87 -4.36 45.20
CA ASP A 7 -13.17 -2.95 44.84
C ASP A 7 -14.59 -2.79 44.24
N HIS A 8 -15.10 -3.84 43.59
CA HIS A 8 -16.43 -3.85 43.00
C HIS A 8 -17.58 -3.85 44.02
N LEU A 9 -17.31 -4.28 45.27
CA LEU A 9 -18.28 -4.31 46.36
C LEU A 9 -18.52 -2.92 46.97
N GLU A 10 -17.56 -2.00 46.81
CA GLU A 10 -17.70 -0.63 47.33
C GLU A 10 -18.61 0.25 46.48
N CYS A 11 -18.77 -0.08 45.20
CA CYS A 11 -19.58 0.68 44.25
C CYS A 11 -21.09 0.67 44.59
N ASN A 12 -21.62 -0.45 45.09
CA ASN A 12 -23.00 -0.52 45.55
C ASN A 12 -23.16 -1.48 46.72
N LYS A 13 -23.16 -0.92 47.93
CA LYS A 13 -23.26 -1.67 49.20
C LYS A 13 -24.64 -2.31 49.44
N GLN A 14 -25.65 -1.99 48.63
CA GLN A 14 -26.97 -2.63 48.71
C GLN A 14 -27.01 -3.97 47.96
N LEU A 15 -26.05 -4.21 47.05
CA LEU A 15 -25.92 -5.45 46.32
C LEU A 15 -24.71 -6.22 46.85
N PRO A 16 -24.88 -7.46 47.34
CA PRO A 16 -23.80 -8.23 47.94
C PRO A 16 -22.68 -8.60 46.96
N MET A 17 -22.90 -8.42 45.66
CA MET A 17 -21.96 -8.73 44.57
C MET A 17 -21.53 -7.48 43.79
N GLY A 18 -21.78 -6.27 44.32
CA GLY A 18 -21.59 -5.02 43.57
C GLY A 18 -22.62 -4.83 42.45
N CYS A 19 -22.48 -3.74 41.67
CA CYS A 19 -23.32 -3.50 40.50
C CYS A 19 -22.82 -4.27 39.27
N ASP A 20 -23.69 -4.48 38.28
CA ASP A 20 -23.36 -5.23 37.05
C ASP A 20 -22.18 -4.64 36.25
N ARG A 21 -21.89 -3.34 36.41
CA ARG A 21 -20.74 -2.70 35.78
C ARG A 21 -19.41 -3.03 36.45
N CYS A 22 -19.41 -3.20 37.77
CA CYS A 22 -18.19 -3.43 38.55
C CYS A 22 -17.93 -4.92 38.77
N ARG A 23 -18.98 -5.75 38.72
CA ARG A 23 -18.85 -7.19 38.84
C ARG A 23 -18.16 -7.77 37.62
N VAL A 24 -16.91 -8.20 37.78
CA VAL A 24 -16.20 -8.99 36.77
C VAL A 24 -16.84 -10.38 36.74
N SER A 25 -17.67 -10.63 35.74
CA SER A 25 -18.23 -11.96 35.52
C SER A 25 -17.17 -12.84 34.86
N ALA A 26 -16.97 -14.05 35.39
CA ALA A 26 -16.11 -15.02 34.73
C ALA A 26 -16.66 -15.26 33.31
N PRO A 27 -15.81 -15.15 32.27
CA PRO A 27 -16.26 -15.42 30.92
C PRO A 27 -16.70 -16.88 30.82
N PRO A 28 -17.75 -17.20 30.04
CA PRO A 28 -18.24 -18.58 29.90
C PRO A 28 -17.20 -19.52 29.27
N ILE A 29 -16.15 -18.95 28.66
CA ILE A 29 -15.02 -19.66 28.06
C ILE A 29 -13.75 -18.95 28.51
N CYS A 30 -12.82 -19.68 29.15
CA CYS A 30 -11.59 -19.12 29.71
C CYS A 30 -10.61 -18.69 28.60
N CYS A 31 -10.13 -19.64 27.81
CA CYS A 31 -9.21 -19.40 26.71
C CYS A 31 -9.21 -20.57 25.72
N ASN A 32 -8.51 -20.38 24.59
CA ASN A 32 -8.31 -21.41 23.56
C ASN A 32 -7.51 -22.62 24.09
N ILE A 33 -6.72 -22.46 25.16
CA ILE A 33 -5.97 -23.57 25.76
C ILE A 33 -6.92 -24.56 26.45
N ASP A 34 -7.86 -24.03 27.25
CA ASP A 34 -8.78 -24.87 28.03
C ASP A 34 -9.97 -25.37 27.21
N ASN A 35 -10.35 -24.65 26.14
CA ASN A 35 -11.55 -24.94 25.35
C ASN A 35 -11.30 -24.87 23.83
N PRO A 36 -10.33 -25.61 23.27
CA PRO A 36 -9.89 -25.45 21.88
C PRO A 36 -11.01 -25.68 20.86
N THR A 37 -11.95 -26.57 21.16
CA THR A 37 -13.11 -26.85 20.28
C THR A 37 -14.00 -25.63 20.07
N LYS A 38 -14.10 -24.74 21.06
CA LYS A 38 -14.88 -23.50 20.98
C LYS A 38 -14.23 -22.42 20.12
N PHE A 39 -12.95 -22.58 19.75
CA PHE A 39 -12.22 -21.63 18.91
C PHE A 39 -11.90 -22.18 17.51
N THR A 40 -12.40 -23.37 17.17
CA THR A 40 -12.17 -24.01 15.87
C THR A 40 -12.61 -23.14 14.69
N GLU A 41 -13.68 -22.36 14.86
CA GLU A 41 -14.18 -21.40 13.85
C GLU A 41 -13.14 -20.32 13.51
N PHE A 42 -12.32 -19.90 14.48
CA PHE A 42 -11.24 -18.91 14.29
C PHE A 42 -9.95 -19.55 13.74
N THR A 43 -9.85 -20.88 13.75
CA THR A 43 -8.75 -21.62 13.13
C THR A 43 -9.01 -22.00 11.67
N SER A 44 -10.13 -21.54 11.10
CA SER A 44 -10.43 -21.75 9.68
C SER A 44 -9.28 -21.22 8.82
N ASN A 45 -8.87 -22.02 7.83
CA ASN A 45 -7.86 -21.65 6.85
C ASN A 45 -8.37 -20.46 6.04
N LEU A 46 -8.10 -19.24 6.52
CA LEU A 46 -8.38 -18.03 5.79
C LEU A 46 -7.62 -18.13 4.47
N SER A 47 -8.37 -18.20 3.38
CA SER A 47 -7.79 -18.21 2.04
C SER A 47 -6.93 -16.97 1.92
N LYS A 48 -5.64 -17.17 1.59
CA LYS A 48 -4.71 -16.06 1.44
C LYS A 48 -5.31 -15.07 0.44
N PRO A 49 -5.51 -13.80 0.82
CA PRO A 49 -6.03 -12.82 -0.11
C PRO A 49 -5.11 -12.75 -1.34
N PRO A 50 -5.68 -12.47 -2.54
CA PRO A 50 -4.88 -12.31 -3.74
C PRO A 50 -3.78 -11.28 -3.49
N ALA A 51 -2.60 -11.55 -4.04
CA ALA A 51 -1.47 -10.64 -3.89
C ALA A 51 -1.83 -9.27 -4.47
N THR A 52 -1.65 -8.22 -3.67
CA THR A 52 -1.81 -6.86 -4.16
C THR A 52 -0.75 -6.57 -5.24
N PRO A 53 -1.11 -5.81 -6.30
CA PRO A 53 -0.12 -5.37 -7.27
C PRO A 53 1.02 -4.63 -6.56
N PRO A 54 2.27 -4.81 -7.01
CA PRO A 54 3.39 -4.08 -6.43
C PRO A 54 3.24 -2.58 -6.68
N ARG A 55 3.60 -1.78 -5.67
CA ARG A 55 3.71 -0.32 -5.80
C ARG A 55 4.88 0.06 -6.69
N SER A 56 4.75 1.18 -7.36
CA SER A 56 5.79 1.75 -8.22
C SER A 56 7.00 2.15 -7.37
N ARG A 57 8.21 1.98 -7.92
CA ARG A 57 9.44 2.48 -7.28
C ARG A 57 9.60 3.95 -7.62
N ILE A 58 9.47 4.81 -6.62
CA ILE A 58 9.59 6.26 -6.77
C ILE A 58 11.07 6.65 -6.74
N PRO A 59 11.60 7.29 -7.79
CA PRO A 59 12.95 7.84 -7.78
C PRO A 59 13.11 8.92 -6.70
N LYS A 60 14.31 9.02 -6.10
CA LYS A 60 14.62 10.12 -5.19
C LYS A 60 14.61 11.45 -5.97
N TYR A 61 13.99 12.45 -5.39
CA TYR A 61 13.91 13.80 -5.94
C TYR A 61 13.96 14.82 -4.79
N GLY A 62 14.20 16.09 -5.12
CA GLY A 62 14.02 17.19 -4.20
C GLY A 62 12.65 17.82 -4.43
N ARG A 63 11.88 18.07 -3.36
CA ARG A 63 10.57 18.74 -3.48
C ARG A 63 10.72 20.09 -4.16
N THR A 64 9.80 20.34 -5.08
CA THR A 64 9.63 21.58 -5.82
C THR A 64 8.53 22.43 -5.19
N GLN A 65 8.40 23.67 -5.66
CA GLN A 65 7.30 24.55 -5.21
C GLN A 65 5.92 23.95 -5.49
N HIS A 66 5.76 23.23 -6.61
CA HIS A 66 4.49 22.56 -6.95
C HIS A 66 4.13 21.48 -5.92
N ASP A 67 5.12 20.71 -5.47
CA ASP A 67 4.92 19.65 -4.47
C ASP A 67 4.48 20.25 -3.12
N HIS A 68 5.04 21.41 -2.74
CA HIS A 68 4.62 22.14 -1.54
C HIS A 68 3.20 22.70 -1.67
N THR A 69 2.84 23.29 -2.82
CA THR A 69 1.47 23.80 -3.01
C THR A 69 0.43 22.67 -3.01
N LEU A 70 0.78 21.50 -3.56
CA LEU A 70 -0.08 20.32 -3.51
C LEU A 70 -0.24 19.80 -2.08
N LEU A 71 0.85 19.79 -1.29
CA LEU A 71 0.79 19.43 0.13
C LEU A 71 -0.18 20.33 0.89
N ASP A 72 -0.05 21.65 0.76
CA ASP A 72 -0.92 22.61 1.44
C ASP A 72 -2.40 22.42 1.03
N ALA A 73 -2.65 22.17 -0.26
CA ALA A 73 -3.99 21.91 -0.77
C ALA A 73 -4.60 20.59 -0.23
N LEU A 74 -3.80 19.53 -0.13
CA LEU A 74 -4.22 18.25 0.45
C LEU A 74 -4.50 18.38 1.95
N ASP A 75 -3.69 19.15 2.67
CA ASP A 75 -3.90 19.42 4.10
C ASP A 75 -5.19 20.19 4.34
N GLY A 76 -5.43 21.28 3.59
CA GLY A 76 -6.67 22.04 3.68
C GLY A 76 -7.90 21.21 3.33
N TRP A 77 -7.82 20.41 2.26
CA TRP A 77 -8.88 19.47 1.89
C TRP A 77 -9.16 18.46 3.01
N ARG A 78 -8.10 17.92 3.63
CA ARG A 78 -8.20 16.91 4.69
C ARG A 78 -8.85 17.47 5.95
N GLU A 79 -8.48 18.68 6.37
CA GLU A 79 -9.10 19.37 7.51
C GLU A 79 -10.59 19.64 7.26
N GLN A 80 -10.92 20.21 6.11
CA GLN A 80 -12.31 20.51 5.73
C GLN A 80 -13.16 19.24 5.68
N THR A 81 -12.63 18.18 5.07
CA THR A 81 -13.34 16.90 4.92
C THR A 81 -13.54 16.22 6.26
N THR A 82 -12.54 16.27 7.15
CA THR A 82 -12.66 15.76 8.53
C THR A 82 -13.76 16.49 9.31
N ALA A 83 -13.78 17.83 9.25
CA ALA A 83 -14.82 18.63 9.89
C ALA A 83 -16.21 18.33 9.33
N THR A 84 -16.31 18.04 8.03
CA THR A 84 -17.58 17.76 7.35
C THR A 84 -18.13 16.38 7.71
N ILE A 85 -17.28 15.35 7.73
CA ILE A 85 -17.70 13.95 7.94
C ILE A 85 -17.85 13.61 9.42
N TYR A 86 -16.87 14.01 10.23
CA TYR A 86 -16.79 13.63 11.65
C TYR A 86 -17.21 14.78 12.58
N GLY A 87 -17.33 16.00 12.07
CA GLY A 87 -17.67 17.18 12.86
C GLY A 87 -16.45 17.86 13.47
N TRP A 88 -16.65 19.13 13.84
CA TRP A 88 -15.59 20.00 14.36
C TRP A 88 -14.92 19.47 15.64
N HIS A 89 -15.66 18.76 16.50
CA HIS A 89 -15.10 18.18 17.71
C HIS A 89 -14.05 17.10 17.40
N HIS A 90 -14.33 16.20 16.46
CA HIS A 90 -13.37 15.16 16.05
C HIS A 90 -12.11 15.77 15.42
N LEU A 91 -12.27 16.85 14.64
CA LEU A 91 -11.13 17.57 14.07
C LEU A 91 -10.22 18.14 15.18
N ASN A 92 -10.77 18.69 16.27
CA ASN A 92 -9.93 19.23 17.36
C ASN A 92 -9.32 18.15 18.24
N ASP A 93 -10.06 17.09 18.53
CA ASP A 93 -9.64 16.08 19.50
C ASP A 93 -8.68 15.06 18.88
N MET A 94 -8.91 14.66 17.62
CA MET A 94 -8.13 13.63 16.92
C MET A 94 -7.32 14.17 15.74
N GLY A 95 -7.61 15.38 15.29
CA GLY A 95 -6.93 15.98 14.14
C GLY A 95 -7.42 15.46 12.79
N PRO A 96 -6.93 16.06 11.69
CA PRO A 96 -7.29 15.68 10.32
C PRO A 96 -6.75 14.30 9.90
N SER A 97 -5.82 13.75 10.68
CA SER A 97 -5.17 12.47 10.38
C SER A 97 -6.11 11.26 10.38
N ILE A 98 -7.28 11.37 11.04
CA ILE A 98 -8.34 10.35 11.01
C ILE A 98 -8.89 10.13 9.59
N MET A 99 -8.89 11.17 8.76
CA MET A 99 -9.37 11.09 7.38
C MET A 99 -8.30 10.50 6.44
N MET A 100 -7.07 10.99 6.55
CA MET A 100 -5.96 10.53 5.71
C MET A 100 -4.65 10.77 6.45
N CYS A 101 -3.87 9.72 6.73
CA CYS A 101 -2.64 9.87 7.48
C CYS A 101 -1.54 10.60 6.68
N ASN A 102 -0.58 11.21 7.38
CA ASN A 102 0.51 11.96 6.74
C ASN A 102 1.30 11.10 5.74
N ALA A 103 1.56 9.83 6.07
CA ALA A 103 2.26 8.92 5.16
C ALA A 103 1.52 8.70 3.83
N THR A 104 0.18 8.79 3.83
CA THR A 104 -0.61 8.71 2.60
C THR A 104 -0.46 9.97 1.77
N ILE A 105 -0.54 11.16 2.38
CA ILE A 105 -0.29 12.44 1.70
C ILE A 105 1.09 12.47 1.07
N GLU A 106 2.11 12.07 1.83
CA GLU A 106 3.49 12.00 1.34
C GLU A 106 3.62 11.08 0.12
N CYS A 107 3.00 9.91 0.17
CA CYS A 107 2.96 8.99 -0.96
C CYS A 107 2.23 9.58 -2.18
N ILE A 108 1.16 10.35 -1.97
CA ILE A 108 0.43 11.05 -3.04
C ILE A 108 1.33 12.09 -3.70
N ILE A 109 1.99 12.93 -2.91
CA ILE A 109 2.90 13.97 -3.44
C ILE A 109 4.04 13.32 -4.22
N ASP A 110 4.67 12.29 -3.66
CA ASP A 110 5.74 11.55 -4.31
C ASP A 110 5.28 10.93 -5.63
N CYS A 111 4.08 10.35 -5.68
CA CYS A 111 3.54 9.79 -6.92
C CYS A 111 3.15 10.87 -7.93
N ALA A 112 2.56 11.98 -7.46
CA ALA A 112 2.14 13.10 -8.29
C ALA A 112 3.33 13.79 -8.96
N HIS A 113 4.44 13.96 -8.24
CA HIS A 113 5.68 14.53 -8.77
C HIS A 113 6.15 13.80 -10.04
N HIS A 114 6.04 12.46 -10.05
CA HIS A 114 6.41 11.61 -11.19
C HIS A 114 5.24 11.31 -12.13
N CYS A 115 4.10 11.99 -11.99
CA CYS A 115 2.89 11.80 -12.79
C CYS A 115 2.36 10.34 -12.78
N MET A 116 2.58 9.60 -11.70
CA MET A 116 2.22 8.17 -11.58
C MET A 116 0.75 7.93 -11.23
N ILE A 117 0.04 8.96 -10.78
CA ILE A 117 -1.36 8.89 -10.35
C ILE A 117 -2.20 9.86 -11.20
N THR A 118 -2.84 9.33 -12.22
CA THR A 118 -3.73 10.08 -13.12
C THR A 118 -5.20 9.70 -12.94
N SER A 119 -5.46 8.63 -12.19
CA SER A 119 -6.78 8.05 -11.98
C SER A 119 -6.95 7.49 -10.56
N VAL A 120 -8.20 7.34 -10.12
CA VAL A 120 -8.54 6.78 -8.79
C VAL A 120 -7.99 5.35 -8.58
N PRO A 121 -8.04 4.44 -9.57
CA PRO A 121 -7.44 3.11 -9.42
C PRO A 121 -5.93 3.15 -9.18
N GLU A 122 -5.21 4.09 -9.81
CA GLU A 122 -3.77 4.28 -9.59
C GLU A 122 -3.51 4.85 -8.20
N LEU A 123 -4.27 5.87 -7.78
CA LEU A 123 -4.20 6.42 -6.43
C LEU A 123 -4.35 5.31 -5.38
N LYS A 124 -5.39 4.47 -5.52
CA LYS A 124 -5.64 3.35 -4.61
C LYS A 124 -4.52 2.31 -4.63
N ARG A 125 -4.00 1.98 -5.82
CA ARG A 125 -2.89 1.01 -5.98
C ARG A 125 -1.61 1.51 -5.31
N GLU A 126 -1.23 2.75 -5.54
CA GLU A 126 0.04 3.29 -5.06
C GLU A 126 0.01 3.59 -3.55
N THR A 127 -1.09 4.16 -3.05
CA THR A 127 -1.20 4.56 -1.65
C THR A 127 -1.73 3.44 -0.74
N GLY A 128 -2.60 2.57 -1.26
CA GLY A 128 -3.38 1.64 -0.44
C GLY A 128 -4.44 2.33 0.44
N TRP A 129 -4.76 3.60 0.17
CA TRP A 129 -5.73 4.35 0.96
C TRP A 129 -7.14 3.78 0.75
N PHE A 130 -7.77 3.41 1.86
CA PHE A 130 -9.05 2.69 1.86
C PHE A 130 -10.18 3.54 1.27
N ASP A 131 -10.23 4.83 1.60
CA ASP A 131 -11.29 5.74 1.15
C ASP A 131 -11.04 6.35 -0.23
N ALA A 132 -10.05 5.84 -0.97
CA ALA A 132 -9.75 6.29 -2.33
C ALA A 132 -10.94 6.10 -3.28
N ASP A 133 -11.79 5.09 -3.07
CA ASP A 133 -12.98 4.90 -3.89
C ASP A 133 -14.03 6.01 -3.67
N GLN A 134 -14.07 6.58 -2.46
CA GLN A 134 -15.04 7.62 -2.10
C GLN A 134 -14.53 9.02 -2.44
N PHE A 135 -13.26 9.32 -2.09
CA PHE A 135 -12.70 10.67 -2.18
C PHE A 135 -11.64 10.82 -3.26
N GLY A 136 -11.22 9.73 -3.90
CA GLY A 136 -10.12 9.76 -4.85
C GLY A 136 -10.36 10.69 -6.03
N GLY A 137 -11.61 10.90 -6.45
CA GLY A 137 -11.93 11.84 -7.52
C GLY A 137 -11.53 13.29 -7.18
N GLU A 138 -11.80 13.73 -5.95
CA GLU A 138 -11.41 15.06 -5.47
C GLU A 138 -9.89 15.18 -5.36
N ILE A 139 -9.23 14.15 -4.87
CA ILE A 139 -7.76 14.10 -4.78
C ILE A 139 -7.11 14.16 -6.16
N ILE A 140 -7.62 13.41 -7.14
CA ILE A 140 -7.13 13.46 -8.52
C ILE A 140 -7.33 14.85 -9.13
N ALA A 141 -8.45 15.52 -8.85
CA ALA A 141 -8.67 16.89 -9.30
C ALA A 141 -7.68 17.88 -8.64
N LEU A 142 -7.37 17.72 -7.36
CA LEU A 142 -6.34 18.51 -6.67
C LEU A 142 -4.95 18.27 -7.25
N ILE A 143 -4.59 17.03 -7.57
CA ILE A 143 -3.30 16.73 -8.22
C ILE A 143 -3.24 17.42 -9.58
N GLN A 144 -4.28 17.25 -10.41
CA GLN A 144 -4.33 17.80 -11.77
C GLN A 144 -4.26 19.33 -11.79
N SER A 145 -4.82 20.02 -10.81
CA SER A 145 -4.77 21.49 -10.73
C SER A 145 -3.39 22.02 -10.32
N HIS A 146 -2.55 21.19 -9.70
CA HIS A 146 -1.21 21.57 -9.25
C HIS A 146 -0.08 20.99 -10.11
N THR A 147 -0.36 20.00 -10.96
CA THR A 147 0.57 19.54 -11.99
C THR A 147 0.56 20.48 -13.19
N ALA A 148 1.74 20.93 -13.62
CA ALA A 148 1.87 21.70 -14.86
C ALA A 148 1.31 20.87 -16.05
N PRO A 149 0.65 21.49 -17.05
CA PRO A 149 0.22 20.79 -18.25
C PRO A 149 1.41 20.09 -18.88
N LEU A 150 1.39 18.76 -18.95
CA LEU A 150 2.43 17.99 -19.61
C LEU A 150 2.47 18.47 -21.07
N PRO A 151 3.61 18.94 -21.61
CA PRO A 151 3.68 19.31 -23.01
C PRO A 151 3.38 18.06 -23.84
N THR A 152 2.19 18.03 -24.43
CA THR A 152 1.75 16.97 -25.32
C THR A 152 2.71 16.90 -26.49
N SER A 153 3.66 15.98 -26.41
CA SER A 153 4.61 15.70 -27.49
C SER A 153 3.92 14.86 -28.55
N PHE A 154 2.83 15.37 -29.11
CA PHE A 154 2.33 14.91 -30.40
C PHE A 154 3.08 15.68 -31.48
N VAL A 155 4.34 15.30 -31.68
CA VAL A 155 5.01 15.59 -32.96
C VAL A 155 4.31 14.71 -33.98
N SER A 156 3.25 15.24 -34.59
CA SER A 156 2.72 14.69 -35.84
C SER A 156 3.79 14.94 -36.89
N THR A 157 4.74 14.01 -37.04
CA THR A 157 5.67 14.02 -38.16
C THR A 157 4.81 13.90 -39.42
N PRO A 158 4.73 14.91 -40.30
CA PRO A 158 3.99 14.77 -41.53
C PRO A 158 4.71 13.73 -42.39
N LEU A 159 4.04 12.61 -42.64
CA LEU A 159 4.51 11.59 -43.57
C LEU A 159 4.51 12.22 -44.97
N ARG A 160 5.66 12.71 -45.43
CA ARG A 160 5.83 13.11 -46.83
C ARG A 160 5.66 11.86 -47.70
N LEU A 161 4.54 11.77 -48.41
CA LEU A 161 4.42 10.89 -49.57
C LEU A 161 5.32 11.43 -50.68
N THR A 162 6.47 10.80 -50.88
CA THR A 162 7.30 11.02 -52.06
C THR A 162 6.71 10.21 -53.21
N ALA A 163 5.99 10.87 -54.11
CA ALA A 163 5.69 10.33 -55.42
C ALA A 163 6.96 10.41 -56.28
N SER A 164 7.45 9.28 -56.78
CA SER A 164 8.37 9.21 -57.92
C SER A 164 8.28 7.82 -58.55
N GLY A 165 7.54 7.72 -59.65
CA GLY A 165 7.76 6.68 -60.64
C GLY A 165 8.66 7.25 -61.74
N THR A 166 9.81 6.63 -61.99
CA THR A 166 10.46 6.53 -63.31
C THR A 166 11.57 5.48 -63.20
N VAL A 167 11.62 4.63 -64.23
CA VAL A 167 12.44 3.42 -64.35
C VAL A 167 13.81 3.76 -64.97
N ASN A 168 14.88 3.09 -64.51
CA ASN A 168 15.96 2.45 -65.29
C ASN A 168 17.38 2.59 -64.69
N THR A 169 17.94 1.43 -64.33
CA THR A 169 19.24 0.87 -64.74
C THR A 169 20.53 1.68 -64.55
N ALA A 170 21.38 1.27 -63.59
CA ALA A 170 22.74 0.73 -63.81
C ALA A 170 23.56 0.64 -62.49
N LEU A 171 24.23 -0.51 -62.29
CA LEU A 171 25.32 -0.77 -61.33
C LEU A 171 26.66 -0.29 -61.97
N PRO A 172 27.81 -0.06 -61.25
CA PRO A 172 28.48 -1.10 -60.45
C PRO A 172 29.16 -0.69 -59.12
N SER A 173 29.13 -1.64 -58.18
CA SER A 173 30.20 -2.19 -57.30
C SER A 173 31.33 -1.28 -56.77
N LEU A 174 31.62 -1.35 -55.45
CA LEU A 174 32.80 -2.06 -54.90
C LEU A 174 32.86 -1.97 -53.34
N PHE A 175 32.82 -3.16 -52.70
CA PHE A 175 33.43 -3.59 -51.41
C PHE A 175 33.26 -2.77 -50.11
N ASN A 176 32.63 -3.37 -49.08
CA ASN A 176 33.38 -4.13 -48.06
C ASN A 176 32.50 -4.79 -46.98
N THR A 177 32.84 -6.06 -46.72
CA THR A 177 32.93 -6.76 -45.41
C THR A 177 31.66 -7.05 -44.59
N ALA A 178 31.11 -8.26 -44.82
CA ALA A 178 31.01 -9.43 -43.90
C ALA A 178 30.36 -9.31 -42.48
N PRO A 179 29.92 -10.45 -41.89
CA PRO A 179 28.58 -10.58 -41.30
C PRO A 179 28.56 -10.88 -39.79
N ALA A 180 27.43 -10.64 -39.13
CA ALA A 180 27.07 -11.31 -37.87
C ALA A 180 25.54 -11.41 -37.82
N SER A 181 24.98 -12.56 -38.22
CA SER A 181 24.56 -13.66 -37.35
C SER A 181 23.49 -13.29 -36.30
N PRO A 182 22.38 -14.06 -36.24
CA PRO A 182 21.24 -13.78 -35.37
C PRO A 182 21.56 -14.19 -33.93
N CYS A 183 21.44 -13.26 -32.99
CA CYS A 183 21.56 -13.59 -31.57
C CYS A 183 20.24 -14.18 -31.03
N PRO A 184 20.26 -15.39 -30.46
CA PRO A 184 19.10 -16.07 -29.90
C PRO A 184 18.72 -15.53 -28.51
N LEU A 185 17.42 -15.57 -28.23
CA LEU A 185 16.83 -15.48 -26.88
C LEU A 185 17.49 -16.46 -25.91
N PRO A 186 17.84 -16.03 -24.69
CA PRO A 186 17.89 -16.90 -23.54
C PRO A 186 16.74 -16.55 -22.58
N ASN A 187 15.65 -17.32 -22.71
CA ASN A 187 14.78 -17.60 -21.57
C ASN A 187 15.58 -18.46 -20.59
N THR A 188 16.15 -17.81 -19.57
CA THR A 188 16.69 -18.53 -18.42
C THR A 188 16.13 -17.87 -17.17
N SER A 189 15.03 -18.43 -16.67
CA SER A 189 14.53 -18.13 -15.33
C SER A 189 15.64 -18.42 -14.33
N ALA A 190 16.26 -17.37 -13.79
CA ALA A 190 17.24 -17.51 -12.72
C ALA A 190 16.60 -18.26 -11.53
N PRO A 191 17.28 -19.25 -10.93
CA PRO A 191 16.75 -19.93 -9.76
C PRO A 191 16.60 -18.93 -8.60
N LYS A 192 15.38 -18.79 -8.08
CA LYS A 192 15.09 -18.01 -6.86
C LYS A 192 16.02 -18.50 -5.75
N ARG A 193 16.84 -17.60 -5.21
CA ARG A 193 17.67 -17.88 -4.02
C ARG A 193 16.73 -18.28 -2.89
N LYS A 194 16.97 -19.45 -2.30
CA LYS A 194 16.21 -19.93 -1.14
C LYS A 194 16.75 -19.24 0.11
N ASN A 195 15.86 -18.66 0.90
CA ASN A 195 16.22 -17.91 2.09
C ASN A 195 16.61 -18.90 3.21
N ARG A 196 17.78 -18.70 3.82
CA ARG A 196 18.29 -19.51 4.95
C ARG A 196 17.99 -18.83 6.28
N CYS A 197 17.76 -19.62 7.33
CA CYS A 197 17.62 -19.10 8.69
C CYS A 197 18.94 -18.49 9.17
N GLY A 198 18.92 -17.27 9.71
CA GLY A 198 20.13 -16.61 10.22
C GLY A 198 20.76 -17.30 11.45
N ALA A 199 19.96 -18.08 12.20
CA ALA A 199 20.42 -18.77 13.40
C ALA A 199 20.98 -20.17 13.13
N CYS A 200 20.34 -20.96 12.25
CA CYS A 200 20.75 -22.34 11.98
C CYS A 200 21.27 -22.59 10.56
N GLY A 201 21.14 -21.63 9.62
CA GLY A 201 21.62 -21.77 8.25
C GLY A 201 20.74 -22.64 7.32
N GLU A 202 19.72 -23.31 7.86
CA GLU A 202 18.87 -24.23 7.11
C GLU A 202 17.76 -23.52 6.31
N GLU A 203 17.36 -24.14 5.19
CA GLU A 203 16.31 -23.66 4.28
C GLU A 203 14.93 -24.23 4.69
N GLY A 204 13.87 -23.40 4.78
CA GLY A 204 12.47 -23.87 4.88
C GLY A 204 11.67 -23.45 6.12
N HIS A 205 12.31 -22.97 7.19
CA HIS A 205 11.61 -22.66 8.45
C HIS A 205 11.11 -21.21 8.55
N ASN A 206 11.61 -20.31 7.71
CA ASN A 206 11.24 -18.89 7.71
C ASN A 206 9.83 -18.61 7.14
N GLY A 207 9.05 -19.65 6.82
CA GLY A 207 7.75 -19.54 6.14
C GLY A 207 6.54 -20.05 6.93
N THR A 208 6.71 -20.62 8.11
CA THR A 208 5.59 -21.23 8.86
C THR A 208 5.81 -21.10 10.35
N PHE A 209 5.01 -20.25 11.00
CA PHE A 209 4.85 -20.21 12.45
C PHE A 209 4.19 -21.51 12.91
N TYR A 210 4.98 -22.56 13.14
CA TYR A 210 4.60 -23.63 14.04
C TYR A 210 5.38 -23.46 15.33
N PHE A 211 4.65 -23.21 16.41
CA PHE A 211 5.16 -23.08 17.75
C PHE A 211 5.60 -24.48 18.24
N THR A 212 6.81 -24.90 17.92
CA THR A 212 7.39 -26.09 18.55
C THR A 212 8.15 -25.67 19.79
N SER A 213 7.53 -25.95 20.94
CA SER A 213 8.12 -25.82 22.27
C SER A 213 9.45 -26.58 22.35
N PHE A 214 10.54 -25.87 22.63
CA PHE A 214 11.77 -26.50 23.10
C PHE A 214 11.59 -26.77 24.60
N LEU A 215 11.35 -28.04 24.94
CA LEU A 215 11.55 -28.57 26.27
C LEU A 215 13.05 -28.48 26.59
N MET A 216 13.42 -27.55 27.46
CA MET A 216 14.67 -27.64 28.23
C MET A 216 14.52 -28.79 29.22
N THR A 217 15.21 -29.90 28.97
CA THR A 217 15.55 -30.86 30.03
C THR A 217 16.78 -30.38 30.79
N ALA A 218 16.72 -30.64 32.10
CA ALA A 218 17.55 -30.19 33.21
C ALA A 218 19.07 -30.29 33.03
#